data_AF-A0A4Y3QYS8-F1
#
_entry.id   AF-A0A4Y3QYS8-F1
#
_cell.length_a   1.000
_cell.length_b   1.000
_cell.length_c   1.000
_cell.angle_alpha   90.00
_cell.angle_beta   90.00
_cell.angle_gamma   90.00
#
_symmetry.space_group_name_H-M   'P 1'
#
loop_
_entity.id
_entity.type
_entity.pdbx_description
1 polymer ?
#
loop_
_entity_poly.entity_id
_entity_poly.type
_entity_poly.pdbx_seq_one_letter_code
_entity_poly.pdbx_strand_id
1 'polypeptide(L)'
;MTVMNPERLDLNALAESGDSELDARDGVQEVTWSMILKYALDELPPPSAEAFADWLNREWYGFNEGGDLTNGEVLSGALRQWRGE
;
A
#
# COMPACT_ATOMS: atom_id res chain seq x y z
N MET A 1 3.15 -1.84 -23.94
CA MET A 1 3.59 -0.91 -22.87
C MET A 1 2.35 -0.41 -22.19
N THR A 2 1.99 -1.01 -21.06
CA THR A 2 0.90 -0.47 -20.22
C THR A 2 1.44 0.81 -19.61
N VAL A 3 0.79 1.92 -19.88
CA VAL A 3 1.11 3.20 -19.25
C VAL A 3 0.68 3.04 -17.80
N MET A 4 1.63 2.79 -16.90
CA MET A 4 1.38 2.88 -15.46
C MET A 4 0.95 4.32 -15.20
N ASN A 5 -0.31 4.50 -14.82
CA ASN A 5 -0.77 5.81 -14.38
C ASN A 5 -0.22 5.98 -12.96
N PRO A 6 0.77 6.86 -12.73
CA PRO A 6 1.43 7.00 -11.42
C PRO A 6 0.47 7.50 -10.34
N GLU A 7 -0.78 7.83 -10.68
CA GLU A 7 -1.83 8.21 -9.72
C GLU A 7 -2.72 7.05 -9.28
N ARG A 8 -2.52 5.84 -9.83
CA ARG A 8 -3.29 4.64 -9.49
C ARG A 8 -2.38 3.59 -8.90
N LEU A 9 -2.81 3.05 -7.76
CA LEU A 9 -2.16 1.92 -7.12
C LEU A 9 -2.28 0.67 -8.01
N ASP A 10 -1.16 0.06 -8.35
CA ASP A 10 -1.10 -1.27 -8.93
C ASP A 10 -0.97 -2.29 -7.82
N LEU A 11 -2.00 -3.11 -7.64
CA LEU A 11 -2.06 -4.11 -6.58
C LEU A 11 -1.06 -5.26 -6.79
N ASN A 12 -0.54 -5.45 -8.00
CA ASN A 12 0.43 -6.51 -8.33
C ASN A 12 1.88 -6.01 -8.35
N ALA A 13 2.11 -4.70 -8.23
CA ALA A 13 3.45 -4.17 -8.07
C ALA A 13 3.99 -4.53 -6.69
N LEU A 14 5.30 -4.71 -6.58
CA LEU A 14 5.97 -4.88 -5.30
C LEU A 14 5.79 -3.61 -4.47
N ALA A 15 5.49 -3.79 -3.19
CA ALA A 15 5.42 -2.70 -2.24
C ALA A 15 6.83 -2.23 -1.87
N GLU A 16 6.96 -0.97 -1.48
CA GLU A 16 8.19 -0.47 -0.86
C GLU A 16 8.40 -1.13 0.51
N SER A 17 9.65 -1.46 0.83
CA SER A 17 10.09 -1.96 2.14
C SER A 17 10.72 -0.87 3.01
N GLY A 18 11.04 0.29 2.42
CA GLY A 18 11.78 1.36 3.09
C GLY A 18 13.30 1.12 3.13
N ASP A 19 13.77 0.09 2.44
CA ASP A 19 15.18 -0.20 2.24
C ASP A 19 15.56 0.15 0.80
N SER A 20 16.55 1.03 0.63
CA SER A 20 16.89 1.56 -0.69
C SER A 20 17.39 0.51 -1.70
N GLU A 21 17.98 -0.60 -1.24
CA GLU A 21 18.42 -1.67 -2.14
C GLU A 21 17.23 -2.50 -2.61
N LEU A 22 16.31 -2.79 -1.71
CA LEU A 22 15.06 -3.49 -2.02
C LEU A 22 14.11 -2.62 -2.85
N ASP A 23 14.03 -1.32 -2.61
CA ASP A 23 13.12 -0.43 -3.31
C ASP A 23 13.62 -0.09 -4.74
N ALA A 24 14.91 -0.30 -5.01
CA ALA A 24 15.49 -0.10 -6.35
C ALA A 24 15.20 -1.27 -7.34
N ARG A 25 14.50 -2.33 -6.90
CA ARG A 25 14.19 -3.50 -7.75
C ARG A 25 13.11 -3.16 -8.78
N ASP A 26 13.21 -3.81 -9.94
CA ASP A 26 12.18 -3.73 -10.98
C ASP A 26 10.82 -4.20 -10.44
N GLY A 27 9.78 -3.40 -10.68
CA GLY A 27 8.40 -3.72 -10.30
C GLY A 27 7.97 -3.18 -8.94
N VAL A 28 8.84 -2.47 -8.20
CA VAL A 28 8.45 -1.69 -7.03
C VAL A 28 7.69 -0.43 -7.47
N GLN A 29 6.59 -0.13 -6.80
CA GLN A 29 5.83 1.10 -7.00
C GLN A 29 5.82 1.92 -5.71
N GLU A 30 6.19 3.20 -5.80
CA GLU A 30 6.02 4.15 -4.71
C GLU A 30 4.54 4.31 -4.34
N VAL A 31 4.21 4.15 -3.06
CA VAL A 31 2.84 4.27 -2.56
C VAL A 31 2.66 5.54 -1.74
N THR A 32 1.70 6.35 -2.17
CA THR A 32 1.34 7.60 -1.48
C THR A 32 0.09 7.41 -0.62
N TRP A 33 -0.05 8.24 0.41
CA TRP A 33 -1.27 8.33 1.21
C TRP A 33 -2.54 8.45 0.36
N SER A 34 -2.53 9.26 -0.70
CA SER A 34 -3.71 9.45 -1.57
C SER A 34 -4.11 8.18 -2.32
N MET A 35 -3.15 7.34 -2.69
CA MET A 35 -3.42 6.03 -3.28
C MET A 35 -4.08 5.09 -2.26
N ILE A 36 -3.55 5.07 -1.03
CA ILE A 36 -4.10 4.26 0.06
C ILE A 36 -5.53 4.69 0.37
N LEU A 37 -5.77 6.00 0.50
CA LEU A 37 -7.12 6.53 0.75
C LEU A 37 -8.09 6.14 -0.36
N LYS A 38 -7.68 6.27 -1.62
CA LYS A 38 -8.53 5.91 -2.75
C LYS A 38 -8.94 4.44 -2.72
N TYR A 39 -8.01 3.55 -2.37
CA TYR A 39 -8.32 2.13 -2.15
C TYR A 39 -9.25 1.95 -0.94
N ALA A 40 -8.95 2.59 0.18
CA ALA A 40 -9.70 2.44 1.42
C ALA A 40 -11.15 2.91 1.32
N LEU A 41 -11.45 3.92 0.48
CA LEU A 41 -12.80 4.42 0.23
C LEU A 41 -13.72 3.39 -0.45
N ASP A 42 -13.15 2.41 -1.15
CA ASP A 42 -13.93 1.31 -1.73
C ASP A 42 -14.31 0.25 -0.66
N GLU A 43 -13.58 0.23 0.46
CA GLU A 43 -13.66 -0.83 1.50
C GLU A 43 -14.24 -0.35 2.84
N LEU A 44 -14.23 0.96 3.11
CA LEU A 44 -14.55 1.57 4.40
C LEU A 44 -15.36 2.87 4.19
N PRO A 45 -16.20 3.27 5.17
CA PRO A 45 -16.85 4.58 5.12
C PRO A 45 -15.81 5.71 5.20
N PRO A 46 -16.08 6.91 4.64
CA PRO A 46 -15.05 7.94 4.45
C PRO A 46 -14.24 8.31 5.70
N PRO A 47 -14.83 8.52 6.89
CA PRO A 47 -14.05 8.84 8.09
C PRO A 47 -13.10 7.71 8.52
N SER A 48 -13.49 6.45 8.29
CA SER A 48 -12.66 5.29 8.59
C SER A 48 -11.60 5.05 7.52
N ALA A 49 -11.91 5.35 6.25
CA ALA A 49 -10.95 5.26 5.14
C ALA A 49 -9.78 6.25 5.33
N GLU A 50 -10.08 7.49 5.74
CA GLU A 50 -9.06 8.50 6.07
C GLU A 50 -8.18 8.05 7.24
N ALA A 51 -8.79 7.60 8.34
CA ALA A 51 -8.04 7.12 9.51
C ALA A 51 -7.17 5.88 9.19
N PHE A 52 -7.68 4.96 8.38
CA PHE A 52 -6.93 3.81 7.90
C PHE A 52 -5.74 4.24 7.03
N ALA A 53 -5.95 5.17 6.08
CA ALA A 53 -4.90 5.65 5.20
C ALA A 53 -3.78 6.37 5.98
N ASP A 54 -4.13 7.20 6.97
CA ASP A 54 -3.16 7.84 7.85
C ASP A 54 -2.35 6.85 8.68
N TRP A 55 -2.98 5.80 9.17
CA TRP A 55 -2.32 4.74 9.91
C TRP A 55 -1.39 3.93 8.99
N LEU A 56 -1.90 3.41 7.87
CA LEU A 56 -1.11 2.56 6.99
C LEU A 56 0.04 3.34 6.33
N ASN A 57 -0.13 4.61 5.99
CA ASN A 57 0.97 5.42 5.43
C ASN A 57 2.16 5.56 6.41
N ARG A 58 1.93 5.44 7.73
CA ARG A 58 3.01 5.46 8.74
C ARG A 58 3.62 4.08 8.97
N GLU A 59 2.79 3.04 8.90
CA GLU A 59 3.19 1.66 9.18
C GLU A 59 3.59 0.88 7.92
N TRP A 60 3.54 1.50 6.74
CA TRP A 60 3.66 0.84 5.43
C TRP A 60 4.83 -0.14 5.38
N TYR A 61 6.03 0.34 5.70
CA TYR A 61 7.26 -0.45 5.67
C TYR A 61 7.24 -1.62 6.66
N GLY A 62 6.52 -1.50 7.78
CA GLY A 62 6.38 -2.57 8.76
C GLY A 62 5.63 -3.78 8.22
N PHE A 63 4.80 -3.62 7.19
CA PHE A 63 4.12 -4.73 6.53
C PHE A 63 5.00 -5.45 5.52
N ASN A 64 6.03 -4.81 4.98
CA ASN A 64 6.84 -5.33 3.89
C ASN A 64 8.34 -5.19 4.15
N GLU A 65 8.80 -5.38 5.39
CA GLU A 65 10.21 -5.24 5.76
C GLU A 65 11.13 -6.17 4.93
N GLY A 66 10.64 -7.35 4.53
CA GLY A 66 11.35 -8.30 3.66
C GLY A 66 11.34 -7.95 2.17
N GLY A 67 10.52 -6.98 1.75
CA GLY A 67 10.40 -6.54 0.37
C GLY A 67 9.84 -7.60 -0.59
N ASP A 68 9.10 -8.59 -0.12
CA ASP A 68 8.57 -9.70 -0.91
C ASP A 68 7.07 -9.62 -1.16
N LEU A 69 6.38 -8.65 -0.55
CA LEU A 69 4.95 -8.45 -0.73
C LEU A 69 4.63 -7.47 -1.86
N THR A 70 3.48 -7.70 -2.47
CA THR A 70 2.83 -6.74 -3.36
C THR A 70 2.01 -5.69 -2.59
N ASN A 71 1.70 -4.57 -3.25
CA ASN A 71 0.81 -3.55 -2.71
C ASN A 71 -0.55 -4.13 -2.26
N GLY A 72 -1.10 -5.08 -3.02
CA GLY A 72 -2.36 -5.75 -2.70
C GLY A 72 -2.26 -6.61 -1.44
N GLU A 73 -1.15 -7.32 -1.25
CA GLU A 73 -0.90 -8.13 -0.05
C GLU A 73 -0.75 -7.25 1.19
N VAL A 74 0.02 -6.17 1.10
CA VAL A 74 0.17 -5.18 2.17
C VAL A 74 -1.20 -4.59 2.55
N LEU A 75 -1.98 -4.13 1.57
CA LEU A 75 -3.29 -3.55 1.82
C LEU A 75 -4.27 -4.55 2.43
N SER A 76 -4.33 -5.77 1.90
CA SER A 76 -5.23 -6.80 2.42
C SER A 76 -4.84 -7.21 3.84
N GLY A 77 -3.54 -7.34 4.13
CA GLY A 77 -3.04 -7.65 5.48
C GLY A 77 -3.34 -6.53 6.47
N ALA A 78 -3.02 -5.29 6.09
CA ALA A 78 -3.29 -4.10 6.88
C ALA A 78 -4.78 -3.91 7.16
N LEU A 79 -5.65 -4.15 6.19
CA LEU A 79 -7.10 -4.01 6.34
C LEU A 79 -7.68 -5.06 7.30
N ARG A 80 -7.18 -6.30 7.27
CA ARG A 80 -7.55 -7.34 8.25
C ARG A 80 -7.12 -6.95 9.66
N GLN A 81 -5.86 -6.51 9.82
CA GLN A 81 -5.35 -6.05 11.11
C GLN A 81 -6.15 -4.86 11.64
N TRP A 82 -6.51 -3.91 10.78
CA TRP A 82 -7.36 -2.77 11.13
C TRP A 82 -8.75 -3.18 11.63
N ARG A 83 -9.35 -4.21 11.00
CA ARG A 83 -10.65 -4.77 11.38
C ARG A 83 -10.56 -5.70 12.61
N GLY A 84 -9.35 -6.04 13.07
CA GLY A 84 -9.12 -6.95 14.20
C GLY A 84 -9.32 -8.43 13.84
N GLU A 85 -9.09 -8.79 12.57
CA GLU A 85 -9.22 -10.15 12.01
C GLU A 85 -7.90 -10.92 12.02
#